data_AF-A0A6G3X7W4-F1
#
_entry.id   AF-A0A6G3X7W4-F1
#
_cell.length_a   1.000
_cell.length_b   1.000
_cell.length_c   1.000
_cell.angle_alpha   90.00
_cell.angle_beta   90.00
_cell.angle_gamma   90.00
#
_symmetry.space_group_name_H-M   'P 1'
#
loop_
_entity.id
_entity.type
_entity.pdbx_description
1 polymer ?
#
loop_
_entity_poly.entity_id
_entity_poly.type
_entity_poly.pdbx_seq_one_letter_code
_entity_poly.pdbx_strand_id
1 'polypeptide(L)'
;MTRPRTSAAPQPRRRLLAVAAASLVAVLGASSCSASGDGAKEAGAGKGSATRTVTDIAGEVEVPAEPKRIVSVDFYSPATLVDLGVKPVGVVEGFDSDDPDLRPKRYHDAL
;
A
#
# COMPACT_ATOMS: atom_id res chain seq x y z
N MET A 1 44.02 52.09 -35.20
CA MET A 1 43.86 50.68 -35.62
C MET A 1 43.35 49.88 -34.43
N THR A 2 42.02 49.71 -34.32
CA THR A 2 41.34 49.08 -33.19
C THR A 2 40.38 48.03 -33.75
N ARG A 3 40.56 46.75 -33.40
CA ARG A 3 39.60 45.68 -33.68
C ARG A 3 38.89 45.30 -32.38
N PRO A 4 37.54 45.26 -32.35
CA PRO A 4 36.81 44.80 -31.18
C PRO A 4 36.80 43.28 -31.11
N ARG A 5 36.99 42.73 -29.91
CA ARG A 5 36.70 41.34 -29.57
C ARG A 5 35.20 41.20 -29.35
N THR A 6 34.50 40.44 -30.19
CA THR A 6 33.11 40.09 -29.94
C THR A 6 33.07 38.82 -29.09
N SER A 7 32.58 38.96 -27.86
CA SER A 7 32.31 37.87 -26.92
C SER A 7 30.96 37.24 -27.27
N ALA A 8 30.93 35.93 -27.57
CA ALA A 8 29.69 35.19 -27.82
C ALA A 8 29.21 34.52 -26.51
N ALA A 9 28.14 35.04 -25.93
CA ALA A 9 27.49 34.45 -24.76
C ALA A 9 26.69 33.18 -25.15
N PRO A 10 26.72 32.11 -24.33
CA PRO A 10 25.99 30.88 -24.62
C PRO A 10 24.48 31.03 -24.31
N GLN A 11 23.67 30.54 -25.25
CA GLN A 11 22.21 30.73 -25.31
C GLN A 11 21.45 29.91 -24.24
N PRO A 12 20.51 30.52 -23.49
CA PRO A 12 19.80 29.89 -22.37
C PRO A 12 18.75 28.84 -22.78
N ARG A 13 18.37 28.78 -24.06
CA ARG A 13 17.33 27.88 -24.58
C ARG A 13 17.74 26.40 -24.55
N ARG A 14 19.04 26.08 -24.61
CA ARG A 14 19.54 24.71 -24.47
C ARG A 14 19.41 24.15 -23.05
N ARG A 15 19.37 25.02 -22.03
CA ARG A 15 19.25 24.60 -20.62
C ARG A 15 17.81 24.20 -20.26
N LEU A 16 16.81 24.82 -20.87
CA LEU A 16 15.39 24.52 -20.61
C LEU A 16 14.95 23.15 -21.14
N LEU A 17 15.52 22.70 -22.26
CA LEU A 17 15.24 21.37 -22.82
C LEU A 17 15.87 20.22 -22.01
N ALA A 18 16.99 20.47 -21.33
CA ALA A 18 17.65 19.46 -20.50
C ALA A 18 16.90 19.19 -19.19
N VAL A 19 16.19 20.19 -18.65
CA VAL A 19 15.42 20.06 -17.39
C VAL A 19 14.12 19.28 -17.61
N ALA A 20 13.46 19.45 -18.76
CA ALA A 20 12.21 18.73 -19.07
C ALA A 20 12.41 17.23 -19.32
N ALA A 21 13.57 16.82 -19.85
CA ALA A 21 13.89 15.41 -20.06
C ALA A 21 14.21 14.67 -18.75
N ALA A 22 14.79 15.35 -17.76
CA ALA A 22 15.13 14.77 -16.46
C ALA A 22 13.88 14.51 -15.59
N SER A 23 12.81 15.30 -15.74
CA SER A 23 11.58 15.10 -14.97
C SER A 23 10.75 13.90 -15.41
N LEU A 24 10.84 13.45 -16.67
CA LEU A 24 10.06 12.30 -17.15
C LEU A 24 10.62 10.95 -16.63
N VAL A 25 11.93 10.85 -16.38
CA VAL A 25 12.55 9.61 -15.86
C VAL A 25 12.27 9.43 -14.36
N ALA A 26 12.12 10.53 -13.61
CA ALA A 26 11.83 10.48 -12.17
C ALA A 26 10.41 9.98 -11.84
N VAL A 27 9.43 10.14 -12.75
CA VAL A 27 8.04 9.72 -12.51
C VAL A 27 7.85 8.21 -12.74
N LEU A 28 8.60 7.58 -13.64
CA LEU A 28 8.51 6.13 -13.87
C LEU A 28 9.29 5.28 -12.86
N GLY A 29 10.15 5.88 -12.04
CA GLY A 29 10.99 5.17 -11.06
C GLY A 29 10.34 4.93 -9.68
N ALA A 30 9.15 5.48 -9.42
CA ALA A 30 8.54 5.46 -8.09
C ALA A 30 7.73 4.19 -7.75
N SER A 31 7.64 3.21 -8.64
CA SER A 31 6.81 2.00 -8.43
C SER A 31 7.56 0.75 -7.99
N SER A 32 8.87 0.81 -7.69
CA SER A 32 9.66 -0.39 -7.37
C SER A 32 10.32 -0.36 -5.98
N CYS A 33 9.63 0.16 -4.96
CA CYS A 33 10.07 -0.02 -3.57
C CYS A 33 9.25 -1.12 -2.88
N SER A 34 9.54 -2.36 -3.25
CA SER A 34 9.48 -3.53 -2.36
C SER A 34 10.29 -4.65 -3.01
N ALA A 35 11.59 -4.64 -2.76
CA ALA A 35 12.48 -5.74 -3.07
C ALA A 35 13.50 -5.84 -1.93
N SER A 36 13.10 -6.55 -0.88
CA SER A 36 14.02 -7.14 0.09
C SER A 36 13.90 -8.66 -0.02
N GLY A 37 14.93 -9.27 -0.62
CA GLY A 37 15.51 -10.53 -0.15
C GLY A 37 14.79 -11.85 -0.47
N ASP A 38 15.35 -12.51 -1.49
CA ASP A 38 15.53 -13.97 -1.65
C ASP A 38 14.32 -14.90 -1.84
N GLY A 39 14.17 -15.40 -3.08
CA GLY A 39 13.33 -16.56 -3.38
C GLY A 39 12.36 -16.38 -4.55
N ALA A 40 12.86 -16.05 -5.74
CA ALA A 40 12.07 -16.21 -6.96
C ALA A 40 11.82 -17.71 -7.23
N LYS A 41 10.77 -18.27 -6.63
CA LYS A 41 10.10 -19.45 -7.16
C LYS A 41 8.92 -18.96 -8.00
N GLU A 42 9.12 -18.99 -9.31
CA GLU A 42 8.06 -19.01 -10.29
C GLU A 42 7.25 -20.31 -10.07
N ALA A 43 6.28 -20.26 -9.15
CA ALA A 43 5.32 -21.33 -8.94
C ALA A 43 4.18 -21.09 -9.92
N GLY A 44 4.03 -22.03 -10.86
CA GLY A 44 3.07 -21.95 -11.95
C GLY A 44 1.66 -21.61 -11.50
N ALA A 45 0.90 -21.04 -12.44
CA ALA A 45 -0.53 -20.80 -12.35
C ALA A 45 -1.32 -22.11 -12.23
N GLY A 46 -1.16 -22.81 -11.10
CA GLY A 46 -2.14 -23.75 -10.61
C GLY A 46 -3.29 -22.97 -10.01
N LYS A 47 -4.51 -23.51 -10.09
CA LYS A 47 -5.71 -23.03 -9.38
C LYS A 47 -5.57 -23.21 -7.85
N GLY A 48 -4.41 -22.89 -7.28
CA GLY A 48 -4.23 -22.76 -5.84
C GLY A 48 -4.85 -21.43 -5.41
N SER A 49 -5.52 -21.42 -4.26
CA SER A 49 -5.98 -20.18 -3.65
C SER A 49 -4.77 -19.25 -3.47
N ALA A 50 -4.72 -18.15 -4.22
CA ALA A 50 -3.65 -17.17 -4.09
C ALA A 50 -3.54 -16.72 -2.63
N THR A 51 -2.31 -16.55 -2.14
CA THR A 51 -2.00 -16.07 -0.80
C THR A 51 -1.13 -14.82 -0.86
N ARG A 52 -1.07 -14.08 0.25
CA ARG A 52 -0.15 -13.00 0.51
C ARG A 52 0.55 -13.27 1.83
N THR A 53 1.86 -13.07 1.89
CA THR A 53 2.62 -13.20 3.13
C THR A 53 2.53 -11.91 3.93
N VAL A 54 2.23 -12.03 5.21
CA VAL A 54 2.24 -10.94 6.20
C VAL A 54 3.23 -11.30 7.29
N THR A 55 4.12 -10.38 7.64
CA THR A 55 5.04 -10.56 8.77
C THR A 55 4.46 -9.91 10.02
N ASP A 56 4.39 -10.66 11.11
CA ASP A 56 4.04 -10.18 12.45
C ASP A 56 5.16 -10.50 13.46
N ILE A 57 4.88 -10.31 14.75
CA ILE A 57 5.86 -10.55 15.83
C ILE A 57 6.22 -12.04 16.02
N ALA A 58 5.37 -12.95 15.55
CA ALA A 58 5.56 -14.40 15.63
C ALA A 58 6.22 -14.96 14.37
N GLY A 59 6.34 -14.17 13.30
CA GLY A 59 7.04 -14.52 12.06
C GLY A 59 6.18 -14.24 10.84
N GLU A 60 6.32 -15.08 9.81
CA GLU A 60 5.55 -14.97 8.57
C GLU A 60 4.26 -15.78 8.63
N VAL A 61 3.18 -15.20 8.11
CA VAL A 61 1.86 -15.81 8.00
C VAL A 61 1.35 -15.68 6.58
N GLU A 62 0.95 -16.78 5.96
CA GLU A 62 0.25 -16.77 4.67
C GLU A 62 -1.24 -16.51 4.86
N VAL A 63 -1.73 -15.40 4.31
CA VAL A 63 -3.14 -15.01 4.33
C VAL A 63 -3.74 -15.25 2.94
N PRO A 64 -4.91 -15.89 2.82
CA PRO A 64 -5.60 -16.01 1.53
C PRO A 64 -5.84 -14.63 0.89
N ALA A 65 -5.71 -14.54 -0.43
CA ALA A 65 -5.98 -13.32 -1.19
C ALA A 65 -7.46 -12.90 -1.06
N GLU A 66 -8.37 -13.88 -1.00
CA GLU A 66 -9.80 -13.67 -0.78
C GLU A 66 -10.34 -14.48 0.42
N PRO A 67 -10.14 -14.01 1.66
CA PRO A 67 -10.67 -14.69 2.84
C PRO A 67 -12.21 -14.66 2.83
N LYS A 68 -12.84 -15.81 3.05
CA LYS A 68 -14.32 -15.93 3.04
C LYS A 68 -14.94 -15.89 4.43
N ARG A 69 -14.17 -16.21 5.47
CA ARG A 69 -14.62 -16.22 6.88
C ARG A 69 -13.50 -15.65 7.74
N ILE A 70 -13.78 -14.55 8.43
CA ILE A 70 -12.80 -13.81 9.25
C ILE A 70 -13.32 -13.78 10.68
N VAL A 71 -12.48 -14.18 11.63
CA VAL A 71 -12.76 -14.08 13.07
C VAL A 71 -11.84 -13.02 13.64
N SER A 72 -12.40 -12.09 14.40
CA SER A 72 -11.68 -11.02 15.07
C SER A 72 -11.56 -11.33 16.56
N VAL A 73 -10.34 -11.55 17.05
CA VAL A 73 -10.07 -11.96 18.44
C VAL A 73 -9.54 -10.83 19.33
N ASP A 74 -9.41 -9.63 18.77
CA ASP A 74 -9.02 -8.41 19.49
C ASP A 74 -10.23 -7.47 19.68
N PHE A 75 -10.11 -6.51 20.60
CA PHE A 75 -11.14 -5.52 20.93
C PHE A 75 -11.21 -4.35 19.94
N TYR A 76 -10.18 -4.10 19.14
CA TYR A 76 -10.13 -2.97 18.21
C TYR A 76 -10.29 -3.39 16.75
N SER A 77 -9.76 -4.56 16.38
CA SER A 77 -9.85 -5.06 15.00
C SER A 77 -11.27 -5.23 14.44
N PRO A 78 -12.35 -5.52 15.21
CA PRO A 78 -13.68 -5.61 14.62
C PRO A 78 -14.16 -4.27 14.03
N ALA A 79 -13.88 -3.15 14.69
CA ALA A 79 -14.21 -1.82 14.18
C ALA A 79 -13.47 -1.53 12.87
N THR A 80 -12.18 -1.86 12.81
CA THR A 80 -11.36 -1.69 11.60
C THR A 80 -11.88 -2.53 10.44
N LEU A 81 -12.30 -3.77 10.70
CA LEU A 81 -12.90 -4.62 9.67
C LEU A 81 -14.19 -4.00 9.12
N VAL A 82 -15.07 -3.50 10.00
CA VAL A 82 -16.31 -2.84 9.59
C VAL A 82 -16.02 -1.57 8.78
N ASP A 83 -15.04 -0.75 9.18
CA ASP A 83 -14.64 0.44 8.42
C ASP A 83 -14.09 0.11 7.02
N LEU A 84 -13.53 -1.09 6.83
CA LEU A 84 -13.10 -1.62 5.54
C LEU A 84 -14.23 -2.33 4.76
N GLY A 85 -15.46 -2.32 5.26
CA GLY A 85 -16.61 -2.99 4.65
C GLY A 85 -16.61 -4.51 4.81
N VAL A 86 -15.84 -5.03 5.76
CA VAL A 86 -15.70 -6.47 6.04
C VAL A 86 -16.51 -6.82 7.29
N LYS A 87 -17.51 -7.69 7.15
CA LYS A 87 -18.24 -8.27 8.28
C LYS A 87 -17.54 -9.55 8.76
N PRO A 88 -16.94 -9.58 9.97
CA PRO A 88 -16.41 -10.81 10.54
C PRO A 88 -17.55 -11.79 10.89
N VAL A 89 -17.24 -13.09 10.89
CA VAL A 89 -18.18 -14.15 11.30
C VAL A 89 -18.15 -14.41 12.81
N GLY A 90 -17.23 -13.77 13.53
CA GLY A 90 -17.12 -13.84 14.97
C GLY A 90 -16.22 -12.72 15.51
N VAL A 91 -16.60 -12.20 16.67
CA VAL A 91 -15.89 -11.15 17.41
C VAL A 91 -15.72 -11.58 18.86
N VAL A 92 -14.87 -10.87 19.61
CA VAL A 92 -14.75 -11.09 21.05
C VAL A 92 -16.06 -10.74 21.76
N GLU A 93 -16.42 -11.52 22.78
CA GLU A 93 -17.61 -11.27 23.60
C GLU A 93 -17.57 -9.85 24.20
N GLY A 94 -18.72 -9.18 24.18
CA GLY A 94 -18.85 -7.78 24.56
C GLY A 94 -18.78 -6.81 23.38
N PHE A 95 -18.05 -7.11 22.30
CA PHE A 95 -17.90 -6.13 21.22
C PHE A 95 -19.24 -5.71 20.59
N ASP A 96 -20.14 -6.67 20.37
CA ASP A 96 -21.48 -6.46 19.84
C ASP A 96 -22.53 -6.18 20.94
N SER A 97 -22.30 -6.68 22.16
CA SER A 97 -23.27 -6.67 23.27
C SER A 97 -22.99 -5.66 24.40
N ASP A 98 -21.92 -4.87 24.32
CA ASP A 98 -21.60 -3.80 25.27
C ASP A 98 -22.63 -2.66 25.23
N ASP A 99 -22.52 -1.73 26.19
CA ASP A 99 -23.29 -0.49 26.21
C ASP A 99 -23.24 0.22 24.83
N PRO A 100 -24.40 0.44 24.18
CA PRO A 100 -24.49 0.96 22.82
C PRO A 100 -23.96 2.40 22.67
N ASP A 101 -23.73 3.11 23.76
CA ASP A 101 -23.16 4.46 23.73
C ASP A 101 -21.62 4.44 23.73
N LEU A 102 -20.98 3.29 23.97
CA LEU A 102 -19.52 3.17 23.97
C LEU A 102 -18.92 3.19 22.56
N ARG A 103 -19.72 2.88 21.53
CA ARG A 103 -19.27 2.81 20.14
C ARG A 103 -20.27 3.48 19.20
N PRO A 104 -19.82 4.02 18.05
CA PRO A 104 -20.73 4.45 17.01
C PRO A 104 -21.74 3.35 16.63
N LYS A 105 -23.03 3.70 16.57
CA LYS A 105 -24.14 2.78 16.22
C LYS A 105 -23.86 1.90 15.00
N ARG A 106 -23.17 2.44 14.00
CA ARG A 106 -22.78 1.73 12.78
C ARG A 106 -21.99 0.43 13.02
N TYR A 107 -21.26 0.32 14.14
CA TYR A 107 -20.51 -0.89 14.48
C TYR A 107 -21.40 -1.97 15.08
N HIS A 108 -22.43 -1.58 15.86
CA HIS A 108 -23.43 -2.52 16.36
C HIS A 108 -24.32 -3.03 15.23
N ASP A 109 -24.75 -2.15 14.32
CA ASP A 109 -25.61 -2.55 13.20
C ASP A 109 -24.90 -3.47 12.19
N ALA A 110 -23.57 -3.39 12.12
CA ALA A 110 -22.77 -4.16 11.17
C ALA A 110 -22.45 -5.59 11.64
N LEU A 111 -22.53 -5.88 12.94
CA LEU A 111 -22.14 -7.15 13.55
C LEU A 111 -23.39 -7.95 13.96
#